data_AF-A0A539DDV7-F1
#
_entry.id   AF-A0A539DDV7-F1
#
_cell.length_a   1.000
_cell.length_b   1.000
_cell.length_c   1.000
_cell.angle_alpha   90.00
_cell.angle_beta   90.00
_cell.angle_gamma   90.00
#
_symmetry.space_group_name_H-M   'P 1'
#
loop_
_entity.id
_entity.type
_entity.pdbx_description
1 polymer ?
#
loop_
_entity_poly.entity_id
_entity_poly.type
_entity_poly.pdbx_seq_one_letter_code
_entity_poly.pdbx_strand_id
1 'polypeptide(L)'
;MPAYASLLIQPHVNVLSRVFGVIPEIQRMTLYYLFLGLGVFALLRRWRLAVPAALYGAVAYVFSTQVITLVMFGHHLKLTTLIFLPLVLLATDALWQRPGLLWTALLAAATGLMLLVGHFQIAFYALAAGGLLMAARSIGALRGKEMTPPKLAGRWGLWIVGLAWGLALSAILTL
;
A
#
# COMPACT_ATOMS: atom_id res chain seq x y z
N MET A 1 5.62 8.67 -21.91
CA MET A 1 7.02 8.18 -22.05
C MET A 1 6.96 6.68 -22.29
N PRO A 2 7.65 6.13 -23.31
CA PRO A 2 7.49 4.73 -23.67
C PRO A 2 8.06 3.82 -22.58
N ALA A 3 7.31 2.75 -22.28
CA ALA A 3 7.43 1.86 -21.13
C ALA A 3 8.55 0.82 -21.25
N TYR A 4 9.68 1.15 -21.88
CA TYR A 4 10.79 0.20 -22.04
C TYR A 4 11.54 -0.07 -20.73
N ALA A 5 11.48 0.85 -19.76
CA ALA A 5 12.05 0.64 -18.43
C ALA A 5 11.24 -0.34 -17.56
N SER A 6 9.93 -0.52 -17.81
CA SER A 6 9.09 -1.47 -17.07
C SER A 6 9.00 -2.85 -17.72
N LEU A 7 9.43 -2.99 -18.99
CA LEU A 7 9.60 -4.28 -19.68
C LEU A 7 10.87 -5.01 -19.26
N LEU A 8 11.81 -4.31 -18.61
CA LEU A 8 12.75 -4.94 -17.71
C LEU A 8 11.98 -5.34 -16.44
N ILE A 9 11.16 -6.39 -16.51
CA ILE A 9 11.22 -7.37 -15.41
C ILE A 9 12.65 -7.84 -15.49
N GLN A 10 13.53 -7.14 -14.78
CA GLN A 10 14.92 -7.50 -14.74
C GLN A 10 14.90 -8.79 -13.91
N PRO A 11 15.04 -9.96 -14.57
CA PRO A 11 14.88 -11.23 -13.86
C PRO A 11 15.96 -11.23 -12.78
N HIS A 12 15.60 -11.65 -11.57
CA HIS A 12 16.53 -11.81 -10.45
C HIS A 12 16.97 -10.57 -9.64
N VAL A 13 16.48 -9.35 -9.88
CA VAL A 13 16.88 -8.19 -9.03
C VAL A 13 16.31 -8.25 -7.62
N ASN A 14 15.04 -8.62 -7.46
CA ASN A 14 14.36 -8.49 -6.17
C ASN A 14 13.71 -9.81 -5.74
N VAL A 15 13.79 -10.12 -4.44
CA VAL A 15 13.34 -11.40 -3.84
C VAL A 15 11.92 -11.79 -4.25
N LEU A 16 11.02 -10.80 -4.40
CA LEU A 16 9.64 -11.03 -4.79
C LEU A 16 9.49 -11.69 -6.17
N SER A 17 10.34 -11.35 -7.13
CA SER A 17 10.25 -11.94 -8.48
C SER A 17 10.72 -13.40 -8.49
N ARG A 18 11.58 -13.81 -7.55
CA ARG A 18 11.97 -15.22 -7.37
C ARG A 18 10.82 -16.04 -6.81
N VAL A 19 10.07 -15.48 -5.85
CA VAL A 19 8.92 -16.15 -5.24
C VAL A 19 7.74 -16.24 -6.21
N PHE A 20 7.34 -15.11 -6.82
CA PHE A 20 6.19 -15.05 -7.73
C PHE A 20 6.51 -15.49 -9.16
N GLY A 21 7.79 -15.67 -9.51
CA GLY A 21 8.23 -16.11 -10.83
C GLY A 21 7.94 -17.59 -11.13
N VAL A 22 7.72 -18.40 -10.09
CA VAL A 22 7.31 -19.81 -10.22
C VAL A 22 5.83 -19.93 -10.63
N ILE A 23 5.05 -18.89 -10.37
CA ILE A 23 3.62 -18.86 -10.67
C ILE A 23 3.41 -18.40 -12.13
N PRO A 24 2.67 -19.16 -12.95
CA PRO A 24 2.24 -18.73 -14.28
C PRO A 24 1.64 -17.33 -14.29
N GLU A 25 1.92 -16.57 -15.35
CA GLU A 25 1.60 -15.14 -15.42
C GLU A 25 0.11 -14.83 -15.18
N ILE A 26 -0.78 -15.60 -15.82
CA ILE A 26 -2.23 -15.39 -15.67
C ILE A 26 -2.67 -15.55 -14.21
N GLN A 27 -2.13 -16.55 -13.51
CA GLN A 27 -2.44 -16.82 -12.12
C GLN A 27 -1.90 -15.71 -11.21
N ARG A 28 -0.70 -15.20 -11.50
CA ARG A 28 -0.12 -14.05 -10.78
C ARG A 28 -0.96 -12.79 -10.95
N MET A 29 -1.47 -12.51 -12.15
CA MET A 29 -2.37 -11.37 -12.37
C MET A 29 -3.68 -11.52 -11.60
N THR A 30 -4.28 -12.71 -11.60
CA THR A 30 -5.48 -13.01 -10.80
C THR A 30 -5.22 -12.78 -9.31
N LEU A 31 -4.06 -13.21 -8.80
CA LEU A 31 -3.67 -12.96 -7.41
C LEU A 31 -3.53 -11.48 -7.10
N TYR A 32 -2.93 -10.67 -8.00
CA TYR A 32 -2.83 -9.22 -7.79
C TYR A 32 -4.20 -8.54 -7.73
N TYR A 33 -5.13 -8.94 -8.59
CA TYR A 33 -6.51 -8.45 -8.56
C TYR A 33 -7.21 -8.84 -7.25
N LEU A 34 -7.02 -10.08 -6.81
CA LEU A 34 -7.58 -10.58 -5.56
C LEU A 34 -7.03 -9.80 -4.36
N PHE A 35 -5.70 -9.65 -4.26
CA PHE A 35 -5.08 -8.91 -3.16
C PHE A 35 -5.48 -7.43 -3.14
N LEU A 36 -5.55 -6.80 -4.32
CA LEU A 36 -6.02 -5.42 -4.43
C LEU A 36 -7.48 -5.29 -3.98
N GLY A 37 -8.36 -6.18 -4.46
CA GLY A 37 -9.77 -6.20 -4.11
C GLY A 37 -10.02 -6.47 -2.64
N LEU A 38 -9.37 -7.49 -2.07
CA LEU A 38 -9.46 -7.80 -0.64
C LEU A 38 -8.93 -6.66 0.22
N GLY A 39 -7.81 -6.03 -0.18
CA GLY A 39 -7.25 -4.89 0.50
C GLY A 39 -8.21 -3.68 0.52
N VAL A 40 -8.81 -3.35 -0.63
CA VAL A 40 -9.79 -2.25 -0.72
C VAL A 40 -11.05 -2.60 0.09
N PHE A 41 -11.56 -3.82 -0.03
CA PHE A 41 -12.70 -4.27 0.76
C PHE A 41 -12.44 -4.13 2.26
N ALA A 42 -11.29 -4.60 2.74
CA ALA A 42 -10.89 -4.50 4.14
C ALA A 42 -10.78 -3.04 4.60
N LEU A 43 -10.21 -2.15 3.77
CA LEU A 43 -10.13 -0.71 4.04
C LEU A 43 -11.53 -0.08 4.15
N LEU A 44 -12.43 -0.36 3.22
CA LEU A 44 -13.79 0.19 3.24
C LEU A 44 -14.60 -0.33 4.43
N ARG A 45 -14.44 -1.62 4.80
CA ARG A 45 -15.04 -2.18 6.01
C ARG A 45 -14.51 -1.53 7.27
N ARG A 46 -13.21 -1.20 7.30
CA ARG A 46 -12.59 -0.47 8.40
C ARG A 46 -13.14 0.96 8.54
N TRP A 47 -13.47 1.60 7.43
CA TRP A 47 -14.19 2.88 7.41
C TRP A 47 -15.69 2.76 7.64
N ARG A 48 -16.16 1.59 8.09
CA ARG A 48 -17.53 1.29 8.51
C ARG A 48 -18.58 1.34 7.40
N LEU A 49 -18.18 1.24 6.12
CA LEU A 49 -19.14 1.08 5.02
C LEU A 49 -19.85 -0.28 5.13
N ALA A 50 -21.15 -0.33 4.86
CA ALA A 50 -21.91 -1.60 4.83
C ALA A 50 -21.27 -2.62 3.88
N VAL A 51 -21.43 -3.91 4.16
CA VAL A 51 -20.80 -5.01 3.37
C VAL A 51 -21.10 -4.88 1.87
N PRO A 52 -22.34 -4.63 1.41
CA PRO A 52 -22.62 -4.46 -0.02
C PRO A 52 -21.89 -3.27 -0.63
N ALA A 53 -21.82 -2.14 0.08
CA ALA A 53 -21.12 -0.95 -0.39
C ALA A 53 -19.59 -1.17 -0.45
N ALA A 54 -19.02 -1.87 0.53
CA ALA A 54 -17.61 -2.21 0.53
C ALA A 54 -17.24 -3.20 -0.58
N LEU A 55 -18.09 -4.22 -0.83
CA LEU A 55 -17.92 -5.14 -1.95
C LEU A 55 -18.00 -4.41 -3.29
N TYR A 56 -19.03 -3.58 -3.48
CA TYR A 56 -19.19 -2.78 -4.68
C TYR A 56 -17.97 -1.88 -4.92
N GLY A 57 -17.51 -1.15 -3.90
CA GLY A 57 -16.34 -0.28 -4.00
C GLY A 57 -15.06 -1.04 -4.33
N ALA A 58 -14.85 -2.22 -3.75
CA ALA A 58 -13.70 -3.07 -4.06
C ALA A 58 -13.71 -3.57 -5.51
N VAL A 59 -14.86 -4.07 -5.98
CA VAL A 59 -15.04 -4.51 -7.37
C VAL A 59 -14.86 -3.33 -8.33
N ALA A 60 -15.52 -2.20 -8.06
CA ALA A 60 -15.40 -1.01 -8.89
C ALA A 60 -13.95 -0.50 -8.99
N TYR A 61 -13.17 -0.57 -7.91
CA TYR A 61 -11.77 -0.16 -7.93
C TYR A 61 -10.89 -1.11 -8.75
N VAL A 62 -11.02 -2.43 -8.53
CA VAL A 62 -10.24 -3.44 -9.25
C VAL A 62 -10.56 -3.44 -10.75
N PHE A 63 -11.79 -3.13 -11.14
CA PHE A 63 -12.20 -3.00 -12.54
C PHE A 63 -12.21 -1.55 -13.04
N SER A 64 -11.57 -0.63 -12.33
CA SER A 64 -11.43 0.74 -12.81
C SER A 64 -10.53 0.78 -14.05
N THR A 65 -10.77 1.76 -14.92
CA THR A 65 -9.98 1.96 -16.16
C THR A 65 -8.48 2.01 -15.87
N GLN A 66 -8.08 2.60 -14.74
CA GLN A 66 -6.68 2.67 -14.36
C GLN A 66 -6.08 1.27 -14.11
N VAL A 67 -6.75 0.40 -13.35
CA VAL A 67 -6.23 -0.94 -13.04
C VAL A 67 -6.22 -1.82 -14.29
N ILE A 68 -7.27 -1.74 -15.11
CA ILE A 68 -7.35 -2.47 -16.39
C ILE A 68 -6.21 -2.05 -17.33
N THR A 69 -5.95 -0.75 -17.48
CA THR A 69 -4.88 -0.26 -18.38
C THR A 69 -3.49 -0.67 -17.88
N LEU A 70 -3.27 -0.79 -16.57
CA LEU A 70 -2.01 -1.31 -16.03
C LEU A 70 -1.73 -2.75 -16.50
N VAL A 71 -2.77 -3.60 -16.57
CA VAL A 71 -2.64 -4.97 -17.09
C VAL A 71 -2.47 -4.96 -18.61
N MET A 72 -3.35 -4.25 -19.33
CA MET A 72 -3.37 -4.27 -20.80
C MET A 72 -2.05 -3.81 -21.42
N PHE A 73 -1.38 -2.84 -20.80
CA PHE A 73 -0.11 -2.31 -21.29
C PHE A 73 1.13 -2.98 -20.64
N GLY A 74 0.97 -4.13 -19.98
CA GLY A 74 2.10 -4.89 -19.41
C GLY A 74 2.85 -4.18 -18.28
N HIS A 75 2.21 -3.25 -17.56
CA HIS A 75 2.84 -2.51 -16.46
C HIS A 75 2.79 -3.31 -15.14
N HIS A 76 3.35 -4.52 -15.16
CA HIS A 76 3.24 -5.46 -14.05
C HIS A 76 3.85 -4.91 -12.75
N LEU A 77 4.96 -4.18 -12.82
CA LEU A 77 5.59 -3.56 -11.64
C LEU A 77 4.69 -2.49 -10.99
N LYS A 78 3.98 -1.68 -11.80
CA LYS A 78 3.01 -0.69 -11.28
C LYS A 78 1.88 -1.39 -10.54
N LEU A 79 1.29 -2.42 -11.14
CA LEU A 79 0.21 -3.19 -10.53
C LEU A 79 0.67 -3.90 -9.26
N THR A 80 1.82 -4.57 -9.31
CA THR A 80 2.40 -5.28 -8.17
C THR A 80 2.70 -4.32 -7.01
N THR A 81 3.12 -3.08 -7.30
CA THR A 81 3.31 -2.04 -6.27
C THR A 81 1.97 -1.55 -5.72
N LEU A 82 0.97 -1.40 -6.59
CA LEU A 82 -0.36 -0.88 -6.25
C LEU A 82 -1.12 -1.80 -5.28
N ILE A 83 -0.90 -3.12 -5.30
CA ILE A 83 -1.59 -4.05 -4.39
C ILE A 83 -1.35 -3.73 -2.91
N PHE A 84 -0.25 -3.04 -2.59
CA PHE A 84 0.10 -2.66 -1.22
C PHE A 84 -0.52 -1.33 -0.79
N LEU A 85 -1.08 -0.52 -1.70
CA LEU A 85 -1.71 0.76 -1.38
C LEU A 85 -2.82 0.61 -0.32
N PRO A 86 -3.81 -0.29 -0.47
CA PRO A 86 -4.87 -0.44 0.53
C PRO A 86 -4.31 -0.85 1.90
N LEU A 87 -3.25 -1.65 1.92
CA LEU A 87 -2.60 -2.08 3.16
C LEU A 87 -1.88 -0.92 3.86
N VAL A 88 -1.20 -0.04 3.12
CA VAL A 88 -0.60 1.20 3.67
C VAL A 88 -1.68 2.08 4.31
N LEU A 89 -2.81 2.30 3.62
CA LEU A 89 -3.91 3.11 4.15
C LEU A 89 -4.56 2.45 5.37
N LEU A 90 -4.75 1.13 5.33
CA LEU A 90 -5.33 0.36 6.42
C LEU A 90 -4.44 0.40 7.66
N ALA A 91 -3.14 0.12 7.51
CA ALA A 91 -2.16 0.16 8.60
C ALA A 91 -2.03 1.58 9.17
N THR A 92 -2.06 2.60 8.32
CA THR A 92 -2.06 4.01 8.73
C THR A 92 -3.29 4.35 9.58
N ASP A 93 -4.49 4.00 9.11
CA ASP A 93 -5.72 4.22 9.87
C ASP A 93 -5.76 3.40 11.17
N ALA A 94 -5.22 2.18 11.15
CA ALA A 94 -5.11 1.32 12.32
C ALA A 94 -4.17 1.87 13.39
N LEU A 95 -2.99 2.31 12.97
CA LEU A 95 -2.03 2.97 13.83
C LEU A 95 -2.61 4.25 14.43
N TRP A 96 -3.36 5.03 13.64
CA TRP A 96 -4.03 6.21 14.17
C TRP A 96 -4.99 5.86 15.30
N GLN A 97 -5.89 4.91 15.10
CA GLN A 97 -6.91 4.59 16.10
C GLN A 97 -6.35 3.88 17.33
N ARG A 98 -5.40 2.96 17.13
CA ARG A 98 -4.80 2.13 18.18
C ARG A 98 -3.28 2.09 17.95
N PRO A 99 -2.52 3.11 18.41
CA PRO A 99 -1.08 3.14 18.21
C PRO A 99 -0.43 1.91 18.83
N GLY A 100 0.46 1.26 18.10
CA GLY A 100 1.12 0.04 18.56
C GLY A 100 2.02 -0.59 17.52
N LEU A 101 2.95 -1.42 18.00
CA LEU A 101 3.99 -2.06 17.20
C LEU A 101 3.44 -2.90 16.05
N LEU A 102 2.29 -3.56 16.22
CA LEU A 102 1.68 -4.38 15.17
C LEU A 102 1.39 -3.56 13.89
N TRP A 103 0.77 -2.39 14.04
CA TRP A 103 0.40 -1.55 12.89
C TRP A 103 1.60 -0.82 12.31
N THR A 104 2.57 -0.46 13.16
CA THR A 104 3.86 0.06 12.71
C THR A 104 4.61 -0.98 11.88
N ALA A 105 4.65 -2.24 12.33
CA ALA A 105 5.28 -3.34 11.61
C ALA A 105 4.54 -3.67 10.31
N LEU A 106 3.21 -3.65 10.30
CA LEU A 106 2.42 -3.87 9.10
C LEU A 106 2.64 -2.74 8.07
N LEU A 107 2.72 -1.49 8.53
CA LEU A 107 3.09 -0.36 7.68
C LEU A 107 4.51 -0.52 7.13
N ALA A 108 5.48 -0.89 7.97
CA ALA A 108 6.86 -1.14 7.54
C ALA A 108 6.94 -2.26 6.49
N ALA A 109 6.24 -3.38 6.70
CA ALA A 109 6.18 -4.48 5.75
C ALA A 109 5.55 -4.03 4.43
N ALA A 110 4.41 -3.33 4.46
CA ALA A 110 3.76 -2.83 3.25
C ALA A 110 4.66 -1.85 2.48
N THR A 111 5.28 -0.90 3.17
CA THR A 111 6.23 0.07 2.58
C THR A 111 7.46 -0.63 2.02
N GLY A 112 8.07 -1.55 2.76
CA GLY A 112 9.27 -2.27 2.31
C GLY A 112 9.01 -3.16 1.11
N LEU A 113 7.92 -3.94 1.12
CA LEU A 113 7.52 -4.76 -0.02
C LEU A 113 7.20 -3.91 -1.25
N MET A 114 6.52 -2.77 -1.06
CA MET A 114 6.20 -1.83 -2.13
C MET A 114 7.45 -1.22 -2.77
N LEU A 115 8.45 -0.84 -1.96
CA LEU A 115 9.74 -0.32 -2.44
C LEU A 115 10.57 -1.41 -3.13
N LEU A 116 10.52 -2.66 -2.65
CA LEU A 116 11.16 -3.81 -3.28
C LEU A 116 10.59 -4.18 -4.65
N VAL A 117 9.35 -3.83 -4.96
CA VAL A 117 8.83 -4.02 -6.32
C VAL A 117 9.49 -3.03 -7.29
N GLY A 118 9.99 -1.89 -6.81
CA GLY A 118 10.86 -1.00 -7.58
C GLY A 118 10.14 0.04 -8.44
N HIS A 119 8.81 0.17 -8.36
CA HIS A 119 8.10 1.26 -9.05
C HIS A 119 7.94 2.51 -8.17
N PHE A 120 9.04 3.24 -7.97
CA PHE A 120 9.14 4.39 -7.05
C PHE A 120 8.01 5.41 -7.16
N GLN A 121 7.51 5.71 -8.37
CA GLN A 121 6.41 6.66 -8.55
C GLN A 121 5.10 6.20 -7.88
N ILE A 122 4.73 4.93 -8.03
CA ILE A 122 3.49 4.39 -7.42
C ILE A 122 3.68 4.27 -5.90
N ALA A 123 4.88 3.88 -5.46
CA ALA A 123 5.22 3.85 -4.05
C ALA A 123 5.11 5.24 -3.41
N PHE A 124 5.70 6.25 -4.03
CA PHE A 124 5.60 7.65 -3.59
C PHE A 124 4.15 8.10 -3.44
N TYR A 125 3.29 7.85 -4.43
CA TYR A 125 1.88 8.22 -4.34
C TYR A 125 1.12 7.48 -3.23
N ALA A 126 1.44 6.21 -2.99
CA ALA A 126 0.81 5.46 -1.91
C ALA A 126 1.22 5.95 -0.52
N LEU A 127 2.51 6.24 -0.32
CA LEU A 127 3.00 6.83 0.93
C LEU A 127 2.47 8.25 1.14
N ALA A 128 2.38 9.05 0.07
CA ALA A 128 1.75 10.37 0.11
C ALA A 128 0.26 10.26 0.50
N ALA A 129 -0.48 9.29 -0.04
CA ALA A 129 -1.87 9.04 0.34
C ALA A 129 -1.99 8.66 1.84
N GLY A 130 -1.08 7.84 2.36
CA GLY A 130 -0.99 7.56 3.80
C GLY A 130 -0.69 8.82 4.63
N GLY A 131 0.24 9.66 4.18
CA GLY A 131 0.58 10.93 4.84
C GLY A 131 -0.59 11.91 4.85
N LEU A 132 -1.33 12.02 3.74
CA LEU A 132 -2.55 12.82 3.65
C LEU A 132 -3.63 12.31 4.59
N LEU A 133 -3.82 10.99 4.69
CA LEU A 133 -4.74 10.39 5.65
C LEU A 133 -4.33 10.75 7.09
N MET A 134 -3.04 10.63 7.44
CA MET A 134 -2.53 11.03 8.75
C MET A 134 -2.77 12.52 9.04
N ALA A 135 -2.50 13.38 8.07
CA ALA A 135 -2.73 14.82 8.18
C ALA A 135 -4.22 15.13 8.39
N ALA A 136 -5.11 14.53 7.59
CA ALA A 136 -6.55 14.71 7.71
C ALA A 136 -7.06 14.30 9.10
N ARG A 137 -6.59 13.16 9.63
CA ARG A 137 -6.94 12.71 10.98
C ARG A 137 -6.39 13.61 12.08
N SER A 138 -5.19 14.15 11.89
CA SER A 138 -4.58 15.12 12.80
C SER A 138 -5.40 16.40 12.89
N ILE A 139 -5.81 16.95 11.74
CA ILE A 139 -6.67 18.14 11.67
C ILE A 139 -7.99 17.87 12.38
N GLY A 140 -8.63 16.73 12.11
CA GLY A 140 -9.87 16.33 12.78
C GLY A 140 -9.75 16.28 14.30
N ALA A 141 -8.71 15.60 14.81
CA ALA A 141 -8.50 15.45 16.24
C ALA A 141 -8.14 16.76 16.96
N LEU A 142 -7.38 17.64 16.31
CA LEU A 142 -7.05 18.96 16.87
C LEU A 142 -8.28 19.88 16.90
N ARG A 143 -9.08 19.89 15.84
CA ARG A 143 -10.33 20.67 15.78
C ARG A 143 -11.35 20.19 16.81
N GLY A 144 -11.49 18.87 16.96
CA GLY A 144 -12.37 18.27 17.97
C GLY A 144 -11.83 18.35 19.40
N LYS A 145 -10.60 18.87 19.60
CA LYS A 145 -9.88 18.83 20.89
C LYS A 145 -9.79 17.41 21.48
N GLU A 146 -9.86 16.39 20.63
CA GLU A 146 -9.86 14.98 21.01
C GLU A 146 -8.47 14.49 21.42
N MET A 147 -7.42 15.25 21.09
CA MET A 147 -6.05 14.82 21.28
C MET A 147 -5.09 15.94 21.64
N THR A 148 -4.21 15.64 22.60
CA THR A 148 -3.15 16.55 23.04
C THR A 148 -1.95 16.52 22.07
N PRO A 149 -1.17 17.61 21.97
CA PRO A 149 0.01 17.66 21.10
C PRO A 149 1.03 16.52 21.33
N PRO A 150 1.34 16.10 22.58
CA PRO A 150 2.26 14.98 22.80
C PRO A 150 1.72 13.64 22.25
N LYS A 151 0.42 13.36 22.41
CA LYS A 151 -0.20 12.14 21.87
C LYS A 151 -0.20 12.15 20.33
N LEU A 152 -0.43 13.31 19.73
CA LEU A 152 -0.34 13.51 18.30
C LEU A 152 1.09 13.23 17.78
N ALA A 153 2.09 13.82 18.43
CA ALA A 153 3.50 13.60 18.11
C ALA A 153 3.88 12.11 18.22
N GLY A 154 3.38 11.40 19.24
CA GLY A 154 3.58 9.96 19.37
C GLY A 154 3.03 9.14 18.19
N ARG A 155 1.83 9.47 17.68
CA ARG A 155 1.27 8.80 16.50
C ARG A 155 2.08 9.05 15.22
N TRP A 156 2.49 10.31 15.01
CA TRP A 156 3.39 10.66 13.90
C TRP A 156 4.75 9.97 14.02
N GLY A 157 5.31 9.92 15.22
CA GLY A 157 6.57 9.23 15.50
C GLY A 157 6.50 7.74 15.13
N LEU A 158 5.46 7.03 15.58
CA LEU A 158 5.26 5.63 15.21
C LEU A 158 5.04 5.41 13.71
N TRP A 159 4.38 6.36 13.04
CA TRP A 159 4.13 6.28 11.60
C TRP A 159 5.45 6.46 10.82
N ILE A 160 6.24 7.48 11.17
CA ILE A 160 7.56 7.74 10.59
C ILE A 160 8.52 6.56 10.84
N VAL A 161 8.50 6.00 12.06
CA VAL A 161 9.28 4.79 12.39
C VAL A 161 8.88 3.63 11.48
N GLY A 162 7.59 3.42 11.22
CA GLY A 162 7.12 2.41 10.28
C GLY A 162 7.66 2.62 8.86
N LEU A 163 7.62 3.86 8.36
CA LEU A 163 8.18 4.19 7.04
C LEU A 163 9.70 4.01 6.96
N ALA A 164 10.42 4.44 7.99
CA ALA A 164 11.88 4.30 8.07
C ALA A 164 12.29 2.81 8.10
N TRP A 165 11.59 1.98 8.89
CA TRP A 165 11.79 0.54 8.88
C TRP A 165 11.44 -0.09 7.54
N GLY A 166 10.37 0.36 6.88
CA GLY A 166 10.04 -0.10 5.53
C GLY A 166 11.14 0.19 4.51
N LEU A 167 11.71 1.40 4.56
CA LEU A 167 12.86 1.76 3.73
C LEU A 167 14.09 0.89 4.04
N ALA A 168 14.39 0.66 5.33
CA ALA A 168 15.51 -0.19 5.75
C ALA A 168 15.32 -1.66 5.30
N LEU A 169 14.11 -2.21 5.45
CA LEU A 169 13.76 -3.55 4.97
C LEU A 169 13.96 -3.67 3.46
N SER A 170 13.55 -2.64 2.69
CA SER A 170 13.78 -2.62 1.25
C SER A 170 15.25 -2.58 0.91
N ALA A 171 16.06 -1.79 1.64
CA ALA A 171 17.50 -1.68 1.37
C ALA A 171 18.24 -2.99 1.67
N ILE A 172 17.89 -3.70 2.75
CA ILE A 172 18.50 -4.98 3.12
C ILE A 172 18.20 -6.06 2.06
N LEU A 173 16.95 -6.11 1.57
CA LEU A 173 16.51 -7.15 0.64
C LEU A 173 16.93 -6.89 -0.83
N THR A 174 17.60 -5.75 -1.08
CA THR A 174 18.23 -5.41 -2.38
C THR A 174 19.74 -5.65 -2.41
N LEU A 175 20.37 -5.96 -1.27
CA LEU A 175 21.79 -6.35 -1.17
C LEU A 175 21.96 -7.85 -1.41
#